data_AF-A0A1F8V4K2-F1
#
_entry.id   AF-A0A1F8V4K2-F1
#
_cell.length_a   1.000
_cell.length_b   1.000
_cell.length_c   1.000
_cell.angle_alpha   90.00
_cell.angle_beta   90.00
_cell.angle_gamma   90.00
#
_symmetry.space_group_name_H-M   'P 1'
#
loop_
_entity.id
_entity.type
_entity.pdbx_description
1 polymer ?
#
loop_
_entity_poly.entity_id
_entity_poly.type
_entity_poly.pdbx_seq_one_letter_code
_entity_poly.pdbx_strand_id
1 'polypeptide(L)'
;MFCSGCGNNIENNESFCSHCGKPVAEDASQNQNNRPTLIGYSPNIGSQKFAQYQKKSIIWSFLFAGILAVITIIAFPIYGNASGEIAWPNSLFYGMGIGGMFIAIAIGQTWRKKLDKTWDGVVIFKDAYRLRERTDNGITNYQNVYEMKIQKDNGGIKKYKWRNVIGTYNYYNVGDRVRHHKGLNYYEKFDKSNDKKILCIACMSYVDIEKDICPRCKCPLLKL
;
A
#
# COMPACT_ATOMS: atom_id res chain seq x y z
N MET A 1 -1.41 24.85 -45.30
CA MET A 1 -0.52 25.77 -44.54
C MET A 1 0.37 26.52 -45.53
N PHE A 2 0.92 27.70 -45.26
CA PHE A 2 1.74 28.41 -46.26
C PHE A 2 3.25 28.20 -46.01
N CYS A 3 4.01 27.96 -47.06
CA CYS A 3 5.46 27.76 -46.98
C CYS A 3 6.16 29.04 -46.53
N SER A 4 6.96 28.97 -45.46
CA SER A 4 7.78 30.09 -44.97
C SER A 4 8.89 30.52 -45.93
N GLY A 5 9.17 29.73 -46.97
CA GLY A 5 10.17 30.04 -47.99
C GLY A 5 9.65 30.81 -49.20
N CYS A 6 8.54 30.35 -49.78
CA CYS A 6 8.02 30.88 -51.04
C CYS A 6 6.56 31.34 -50.99
N GLY A 7 5.87 31.18 -49.85
CA GLY A 7 4.48 31.57 -49.68
C GLY A 7 3.46 30.66 -50.37
N ASN A 8 3.87 29.55 -51.00
CA ASN A 8 2.92 28.63 -51.64
C ASN A 8 2.09 27.85 -50.62
N ASN A 9 0.87 27.45 -50.99
CA ASN A 9 0.03 26.60 -50.14
C ASN A 9 0.57 25.17 -50.15
N ILE A 10 0.70 24.59 -48.97
CA ILE A 10 1.16 23.22 -48.69
C ILE A 10 -0.06 22.43 -48.21
N GLU A 11 -0.33 21.32 -48.89
CA GLU A 11 -1.35 20.34 -48.50
C GLU A 11 -0.89 19.59 -47.24
N ASN A 12 -1.84 19.19 -46.39
CA ASN A 12 -1.49 18.54 -45.12
C ASN A 12 -0.73 17.22 -45.38
N ASN A 13 0.39 17.03 -44.68
CA ASN A 13 1.26 15.83 -44.69
C ASN A 13 2.39 15.80 -45.75
N GLU A 14 2.77 16.93 -46.36
CA GLU A 14 3.98 17.03 -47.19
C GLU A 14 5.23 17.38 -46.35
N SER A 15 6.29 16.55 -46.44
CA SER A 15 7.56 16.79 -45.73
C SER A 15 8.40 17.93 -46.32
N PHE A 16 8.15 18.31 -47.58
CA PHE A 16 8.87 19.36 -48.30
C PHE A 16 7.90 20.14 -49.18
N CYS A 17 8.11 21.45 -49.33
CA CYS A 17 7.31 22.25 -50.24
C CYS A 17 7.61 21.87 -51.70
N SER A 18 6.59 21.36 -52.40
CA SER A 18 6.65 20.96 -53.81
C SER A 18 7.13 22.07 -54.78
N HIS A 19 7.02 23.34 -54.39
CA HIS A 19 7.40 24.47 -55.24
C HIS A 19 8.85 24.97 -55.02
N CYS A 20 9.36 24.97 -53.79
CA CYS A 20 10.68 25.56 -53.50
C CYS A 20 11.68 24.59 -52.85
N GLY A 21 11.24 23.36 -52.55
CA GLY A 21 12.08 22.32 -51.96
C GLY A 21 12.47 22.56 -50.49
N LYS A 22 11.97 23.62 -49.84
CA LYS A 22 12.24 23.82 -48.40
C LYS A 22 11.51 22.76 -47.55
N PRO A 23 12.16 22.20 -46.52
CA PRO A 23 11.51 21.29 -45.59
C PRO A 23 10.38 22.01 -44.87
N VAL A 24 9.22 21.38 -44.83
CA VAL A 24 8.12 21.81 -43.96
C VAL A 24 8.49 21.28 -42.60
N ALA A 25 8.85 22.17 -41.67
CA ALA A 25 9.10 21.76 -40.30
C ALA A 25 7.84 21.03 -39.83
N GLU A 26 7.94 19.71 -39.66
CA GLU A 26 6.91 18.93 -39.02
C GLU A 26 6.74 19.57 -37.64
N ASP A 27 5.69 20.36 -37.47
CA ASP A 27 5.15 20.64 -36.16
C ASP A 27 4.92 19.26 -35.59
N ALA A 28 5.85 18.86 -34.71
CA ALA A 28 5.81 17.68 -33.89
C ALA A 28 4.49 17.76 -33.15
N SER A 29 3.48 17.23 -33.83
CA SER A 29 2.13 17.13 -33.37
C SER A 29 2.28 16.34 -32.10
N GLN A 30 2.09 17.02 -30.98
CA GLN A 30 1.90 16.45 -29.67
C GLN A 30 0.64 15.57 -29.73
N ASN A 31 0.76 14.45 -30.41
CA ASN A 31 -0.08 13.28 -30.36
C ASN A 31 0.82 12.12 -29.94
N GLN A 32 1.64 12.35 -28.91
CA GLN A 32 1.88 11.28 -27.97
C GLN A 32 0.52 10.99 -27.35
N ASN A 33 -0.04 9.84 -27.72
CA ASN A 33 -1.13 9.20 -27.01
C ASN A 33 -1.05 9.53 -25.52
N ASN A 34 -2.05 10.23 -25.00
CA ASN A 34 -2.28 10.52 -23.58
C ASN A 34 -2.58 9.23 -22.78
N ARG A 35 -1.81 8.17 -23.00
CA ARG A 35 -1.78 7.00 -22.13
C ARG A 35 -0.81 7.34 -21.02
N PRO A 36 -1.25 7.37 -19.74
CA PRO A 36 -0.33 7.52 -18.63
C PRO A 36 0.76 6.46 -18.78
N THR A 37 2.03 6.86 -18.60
CA THR A 37 3.17 5.96 -18.70
C THR A 37 3.14 5.00 -17.51
N LEU A 38 2.40 3.89 -17.58
CA LEU A 38 2.19 2.99 -16.43
C LEU A 38 3.44 2.20 -15.96
N ILE A 39 4.62 2.51 -16.51
CA ILE A 39 5.90 1.88 -16.18
C ILE A 39 6.74 2.87 -15.40
N GLY A 40 6.94 2.60 -14.11
CA GLY A 40 7.72 3.43 -13.21
C GLY A 40 7.08 3.60 -11.84
N TYR A 41 7.84 4.16 -10.91
CA TYR A 41 7.31 4.51 -9.60
C TYR A 41 6.64 5.88 -9.62
N SER A 42 5.48 5.97 -9.01
CA SER A 42 4.70 7.19 -8.97
C SER A 42 5.32 8.23 -8.05
N PRO A 43 5.40 9.51 -8.47
CA PRO A 43 5.81 10.61 -7.59
C PRO A 43 4.74 10.93 -6.53
N ASN A 44 3.52 10.42 -6.67
CA ASN A 44 2.37 10.77 -5.83
C ASN A 44 2.48 10.30 -4.37
N ILE A 45 3.47 9.46 -4.04
CA ILE A 45 3.72 9.03 -2.66
C ILE A 45 4.05 10.22 -1.75
N GLY A 46 4.70 11.27 -2.28
CA GLY A 46 5.03 12.49 -1.55
C GLY A 46 3.84 13.39 -1.25
N SER A 47 2.63 13.03 -1.70
CA SER A 47 1.45 13.88 -1.51
C SER A 47 1.04 14.01 -0.04
N GLN A 48 0.46 15.17 0.28
CA GLN A 48 -0.04 15.47 1.64
C GLN A 48 -1.08 14.44 2.11
N LYS A 49 -1.83 13.81 1.18
CA LYS A 49 -2.86 12.80 1.50
C LYS A 49 -2.28 11.54 2.14
N PHE A 50 -1.14 11.04 1.67
CA PHE A 50 -0.48 9.89 2.30
C PHE A 50 0.05 10.25 3.70
N ALA A 51 0.63 11.43 3.86
CA ALA A 51 1.07 11.91 5.17
C ALA A 51 -0.12 12.03 6.16
N GLN A 52 -1.26 12.57 5.71
CA GLN A 52 -2.49 12.64 6.50
C GLN A 52 -3.03 11.25 6.85
N TYR A 53 -3.01 10.30 5.91
CA TYR A 53 -3.45 8.93 6.14
C TYR A 53 -2.62 8.25 7.24
N GLN A 54 -1.30 8.35 7.17
CA GLN A 54 -0.39 7.78 8.17
C GLN A 54 -0.58 8.43 9.55
N LYS A 55 -0.70 9.76 9.61
CA LYS A 55 -0.99 10.50 10.85
C LYS A 55 -2.30 10.05 11.48
N LYS A 56 -3.38 9.97 10.68
CA LYS A 56 -4.67 9.48 11.16
C LYS A 56 -4.58 8.06 11.71
N SER A 57 -3.86 7.15 11.03
CA SER A 57 -3.67 5.79 11.53
C SER A 57 -3.01 5.75 12.91
N ILE A 58 -2.06 6.65 13.20
CA ILE A 58 -1.43 6.78 14.52
C ILE A 58 -2.43 7.34 15.54
N ILE A 59 -3.12 8.43 15.22
CA ILE A 59 -4.12 9.06 16.11
C ILE A 59 -5.20 8.05 16.52
N TRP A 60 -5.77 7.33 15.54
CA TRP A 60 -6.79 6.31 15.81
C TRP A 60 -6.26 5.17 16.69
N SER A 61 -5.00 4.77 16.52
CA SER A 61 -4.38 3.75 17.37
C SER A 61 -4.27 4.21 18.83
N PHE A 62 -3.84 5.46 19.07
CA PHE A 62 -3.73 6.01 20.42
C PHE A 62 -5.08 6.30 21.05
N LEU A 63 -6.05 6.80 20.27
CA LEU A 63 -7.41 7.03 20.75
C LEU A 63 -8.07 5.70 21.16
N PHE A 64 -7.96 4.66 20.34
CA PHE A 64 -8.49 3.34 20.67
C PHE A 64 -7.83 2.75 21.92
N ALA A 65 -6.50 2.78 21.99
CA ALA A 65 -5.77 2.29 23.15
C ALA A 65 -6.09 3.09 24.42
N GLY A 66 -6.23 4.41 24.30
CA GLY A 66 -6.60 5.31 25.41
C GLY A 66 -7.99 5.02 25.96
N ILE A 67 -8.99 4.84 25.08
CA ILE A 67 -10.36 4.48 25.48
C ILE A 67 -10.35 3.13 26.23
N LEU A 68 -9.70 2.10 25.68
CA LEU A 68 -9.60 0.80 26.35
C LEU A 68 -8.89 0.90 27.69
N ALA A 69 -7.82 1.67 27.79
CA ALA A 69 -7.10 1.87 29.04
C ALA A 69 -8.00 2.51 30.11
N VAL A 70 -8.72 3.58 29.78
CA VAL A 70 -9.66 4.23 30.71
C VAL A 70 -10.76 3.27 31.14
N ILE A 71 -11.35 2.52 30.20
CA ILE A 71 -12.36 1.51 30.52
C ILE A 71 -11.80 0.49 31.51
N THR A 72 -10.61 -0.06 31.29
CA THR A 72 -10.01 -1.04 32.21
C THR A 72 -9.70 -0.43 33.58
N ILE A 73 -9.18 0.79 33.66
CA ILE A 73 -8.85 1.45 34.93
C ILE A 73 -10.11 1.69 35.78
N ILE A 74 -11.28 1.92 35.17
CA ILE A 74 -12.54 2.14 35.87
C ILE A 74 -13.28 0.83 36.16
N ALA A 75 -13.32 -0.09 35.18
CA ALA A 75 -14.12 -1.31 35.27
C ALA A 75 -13.60 -2.27 36.36
N PHE A 76 -12.28 -2.42 36.52
CA PHE A 76 -11.73 -3.33 37.52
C PHE A 76 -12.04 -2.90 38.98
N PRO A 77 -11.89 -1.63 39.38
CA PRO A 77 -12.35 -1.17 40.69
C PRO A 77 -13.85 -1.40 40.95
N ILE A 78 -14.71 -1.11 39.96
CA ILE A 78 -16.16 -1.35 40.08
C ILE A 78 -16.44 -2.84 40.26
N TYR A 79 -15.82 -3.68 39.42
CA TYR A 79 -15.95 -5.13 39.52
C TYR A 79 -15.46 -5.66 40.86
N GLY A 80 -14.29 -5.22 41.32
CA GLY A 80 -13.73 -5.63 42.62
C GLY A 80 -14.63 -5.26 43.79
N ASN A 81 -15.22 -4.06 43.77
CA ASN A 81 -16.16 -3.62 44.80
C ASN A 81 -17.50 -4.37 44.75
N ALA A 82 -17.99 -4.73 43.56
CA ALA A 82 -19.27 -5.42 43.39
C ALA A 82 -19.19 -6.94 43.66
N SER A 83 -18.09 -7.57 43.27
CA SER A 83 -17.87 -9.03 43.42
C SER A 83 -17.23 -9.40 44.76
N GLY A 84 -16.44 -8.50 45.35
CA GLY A 84 -15.60 -8.81 46.51
C GLY A 84 -14.39 -9.70 46.20
N GLU A 85 -14.21 -10.13 44.95
CA GLU A 85 -13.11 -11.04 44.55
C GLU A 85 -11.74 -10.35 44.55
N ILE A 86 -11.72 -9.04 44.30
CA ILE A 86 -10.48 -8.26 44.18
C ILE A 86 -10.56 -7.04 45.08
N ALA A 87 -9.85 -7.10 46.21
CA ALA A 87 -9.77 -5.99 47.15
C ALA A 87 -9.09 -4.76 46.54
N TRP A 88 -9.50 -3.57 47.00
CA TRP A 88 -8.78 -2.33 46.73
C TRP A 88 -7.51 -2.27 47.60
N PRO A 89 -6.34 -1.82 47.10
CA PRO A 89 -6.08 -1.18 45.80
C PRO A 89 -5.71 -2.13 44.65
N ASN A 90 -5.70 -3.45 44.86
CA ASN A 90 -5.25 -4.42 43.85
C ASN A 90 -6.10 -4.37 42.57
N SER A 91 -7.42 -4.18 42.70
CA SER A 91 -8.33 -4.00 41.55
C SER A 91 -7.91 -2.84 40.64
N LEU A 92 -7.46 -1.72 41.21
CA LEU A 92 -6.93 -0.59 40.45
C LEU A 92 -5.63 -0.96 39.71
N PHE A 93 -4.72 -1.69 40.37
CA PHE A 93 -3.46 -2.10 39.75
C PHE A 93 -3.65 -3.05 38.57
N TYR A 94 -4.63 -3.96 38.61
CA TYR A 94 -4.97 -4.79 37.44
C TYR A 94 -5.45 -3.93 36.26
N GLY A 95 -6.35 -2.96 36.51
CA GLY A 95 -6.81 -2.03 35.49
C GLY A 95 -5.68 -1.19 34.89
N MET A 96 -4.77 -0.68 35.73
CA MET A 96 -3.58 0.06 35.27
C MET A 96 -2.61 -0.83 34.48
N GLY A 97 -2.39 -2.07 34.89
CA GLY A 97 -1.49 -3.00 34.21
C GLY A 97 -1.98 -3.32 32.79
N ILE A 98 -3.25 -3.73 32.67
CA ILE A 98 -3.85 -4.04 31.37
C ILE A 98 -3.99 -2.79 30.51
N GLY A 99 -4.43 -1.67 31.09
CA GLY A 99 -4.52 -0.39 30.39
C GLY A 99 -3.17 0.09 29.88
N GLY A 100 -2.12 -0.02 30.71
CA GLY A 100 -0.75 0.27 30.34
C GLY A 100 -0.24 -0.61 29.18
N MET A 101 -0.63 -1.88 29.14
CA MET A 101 -0.29 -2.78 28.02
C MET A 101 -0.86 -2.27 26.69
N PHE A 102 -2.10 -1.79 26.64
CA PHE A 102 -2.68 -1.22 25.40
C PHE A 102 -1.90 -0.01 24.92
N ILE A 103 -1.53 0.90 25.84
CA ILE A 103 -0.73 2.08 25.51
C ILE A 103 0.68 1.68 25.04
N ALA A 104 1.33 0.73 25.72
CA ALA A 104 2.63 0.22 25.33
C ALA A 104 2.63 -0.39 23.92
N ILE A 105 1.58 -1.15 23.58
CA ILE A 105 1.38 -1.68 22.22
C ILE A 105 1.25 -0.54 21.20
N ALA A 106 0.45 0.49 21.48
CA ALA A 106 0.30 1.64 20.56
C ALA A 106 1.62 2.41 20.35
N ILE A 107 2.40 2.61 21.42
CA ILE A 107 3.74 3.20 21.35
C ILE A 107 4.67 2.32 20.51
N GLY A 108 4.72 1.01 20.80
CA GLY A 108 5.56 0.05 20.09
C GLY A 108 5.23 -0.02 18.59
N GLN A 109 3.96 -0.03 18.23
CA GLN A 109 3.52 0.02 16.83
C GLN A 109 3.98 1.31 16.13
N THR A 110 3.88 2.45 16.82
CA THR A 110 4.31 3.75 16.29
C THR A 110 5.83 3.80 16.09
N TRP A 111 6.58 3.29 17.06
CA TRP A 111 8.05 3.16 16.97
C TRP A 111 8.48 2.27 15.81
N ARG A 112 7.84 1.11 15.62
CA ARG A 112 8.12 0.22 14.49
C ARG A 112 7.90 0.93 13.14
N LYS A 113 6.83 1.71 12.98
CA LYS A 113 6.59 2.53 11.78
C LYS A 113 7.65 3.62 11.59
N LYS A 114 8.17 4.21 12.67
CA LYS A 114 9.21 5.24 12.61
C LYS A 114 10.54 4.68 12.11
N LEU A 115 10.88 3.46 12.54
CA LEU A 115 12.10 2.72 12.14
C LEU A 115 12.01 2.11 10.75
N ASP A 116 10.82 2.09 10.16
CA ASP A 116 10.61 1.58 8.81
C ASP A 116 11.34 2.43 7.76
N LYS A 117 11.76 1.79 6.66
CA LYS A 117 12.57 2.39 5.61
C LYS A 117 12.00 2.03 4.26
N THR A 118 12.02 2.97 3.31
CA THR A 118 11.72 2.69 1.91
C THR A 118 12.81 1.79 1.32
N TRP A 119 12.41 0.78 0.56
CA TRP A 119 13.33 -0.13 -0.13
C TRP A 119 12.68 -0.73 -1.38
N ASP A 120 13.52 -1.15 -2.32
CA ASP A 120 13.10 -1.81 -3.55
C ASP A 120 13.45 -3.30 -3.50
N GLY A 121 12.74 -4.10 -4.29
CA GLY A 121 12.99 -5.51 -4.42
C GLY A 121 12.24 -6.16 -5.57
N VAL A 122 12.38 -7.47 -5.70
CA VAL A 122 11.76 -8.27 -6.75
C VAL A 122 11.04 -9.46 -6.13
N VAL A 123 9.83 -9.75 -6.62
CA VAL A 123 9.10 -10.97 -6.24
C VAL A 123 9.81 -12.16 -6.88
N ILE A 124 10.43 -13.01 -6.07
CA ILE A 124 11.25 -14.13 -6.55
C ILE A 124 10.55 -15.48 -6.44
N PHE A 125 9.48 -15.57 -5.67
CA PHE A 125 8.82 -16.84 -5.39
C PHE A 125 7.36 -16.64 -5.01
N LYS A 126 6.51 -17.52 -5.52
CA LYS A 126 5.11 -17.67 -5.16
C LYS A 126 4.75 -19.15 -5.12
N ASP A 127 3.97 -19.54 -4.13
CA ASP A 127 3.45 -20.90 -4.01
C ASP A 127 2.08 -20.90 -3.33
N ALA A 128 1.27 -21.91 -3.64
CA ALA A 128 -0.05 -22.11 -3.07
C ALA A 128 -0.26 -23.61 -2.76
N TYR A 129 -0.36 -23.96 -1.48
CA TYR A 129 -0.44 -25.35 -1.04
C TYR A 129 -1.47 -25.54 0.09
N ARG A 130 -1.93 -26.78 0.26
CA ARG A 130 -2.76 -27.18 1.41
C ARG A 130 -1.88 -27.72 2.52
N LEU A 131 -1.94 -27.09 3.69
CA LEU A 131 -1.27 -27.55 4.88
C LEU A 131 -2.24 -28.38 5.73
N ARG A 132 -1.79 -29.57 6.14
CA ARG A 132 -2.47 -30.42 7.11
C ARG A 132 -1.85 -30.19 8.48
N GLU A 133 -2.61 -29.66 9.43
CA GLU A 133 -2.18 -29.53 10.83
C GLU A 133 -3.03 -30.47 11.69
N ARG A 134 -2.37 -31.28 12.54
CA ARG A 134 -3.04 -32.06 13.59
C ARG A 134 -2.99 -31.24 14.86
N THR A 135 -4.16 -30.98 15.44
CA THR A 135 -4.25 -30.36 16.77
C THR A 135 -3.95 -31.41 17.84
N ASP A 136 -3.50 -30.98 19.02
CA ASP A 136 -3.22 -31.85 20.17
C ASP A 136 -4.42 -32.77 20.52
N ASN A 137 -5.64 -32.30 20.23
CA ASN A 137 -6.89 -33.05 20.43
C ASN A 137 -7.17 -34.11 19.33
N GLY A 138 -6.22 -34.39 18.43
CA GLY A 138 -6.34 -35.38 17.35
C GLY A 138 -7.13 -34.92 16.11
N ILE A 139 -7.77 -33.75 16.15
CA ILE A 139 -8.52 -33.19 15.03
C ILE A 139 -7.56 -32.77 13.91
N THR A 140 -7.81 -33.21 12.68
CA THR A 140 -7.06 -32.78 11.50
C THR A 140 -7.72 -31.57 10.87
N ASN A 141 -6.99 -30.46 10.78
CA ASN A 141 -7.42 -29.26 10.09
C ASN A 141 -6.64 -29.06 8.79
N TYR A 142 -7.34 -28.66 7.74
CA TYR A 142 -6.76 -28.30 6.44
C TYR A 142 -6.80 -26.80 6.26
N GLN A 143 -5.68 -26.23 5.83
CA GLN A 143 -5.56 -24.80 5.62
C GLN A 143 -4.92 -24.52 4.26
N ASN A 144 -5.55 -23.67 3.46
CA ASN A 144 -4.96 -23.21 2.21
C ASN A 144 -3.92 -22.14 2.55
N VAL A 145 -2.69 -22.29 2.08
CA VAL A 145 -1.58 -21.37 2.34
C VAL A 145 -1.11 -20.79 1.03
N TYR A 146 -1.06 -19.46 0.96
CA TYR A 146 -0.48 -18.70 -0.14
C TYR A 146 0.82 -18.07 0.37
N GLU A 147 1.94 -18.40 -0.26
CA GLU A 147 3.27 -17.92 0.11
C GLU A 147 3.84 -17.04 -1.00
N MET A 148 4.43 -15.90 -0.62
CA MET A 148 5.16 -15.02 -1.54
C MET A 148 6.46 -14.56 -0.90
N LYS A 149 7.56 -14.50 -1.65
CA LYS A 149 8.83 -13.96 -1.19
C LYS A 149 9.31 -12.84 -2.09
N ILE A 150 9.80 -11.78 -1.45
CA ILE A 150 10.42 -10.63 -2.12
C ILE A 150 11.88 -10.59 -1.70
N GLN A 151 12.78 -10.63 -2.68
CA GLN A 151 14.19 -10.37 -2.49
C GLN A 151 14.39 -8.85 -2.45
N LYS A 152 14.92 -8.33 -1.34
CA LYS A 152 15.24 -6.90 -1.24
C LYS A 152 16.58 -6.61 -1.92
N ASP A 153 16.68 -5.44 -2.55
CA ASP A 153 17.92 -4.97 -3.16
C ASP A 153 19.03 -4.75 -2.13
N ASN A 154 18.65 -4.29 -0.94
CA ASN A 154 19.56 -4.12 0.20
C ASN A 154 19.89 -5.43 0.93
N GLY A 155 19.56 -6.58 0.32
CA GLY A 155 19.81 -7.90 0.88
C GLY A 155 18.70 -8.43 1.79
N GLY A 156 18.63 -9.75 1.89
CA GLY A 156 17.62 -10.47 2.67
C GLY A 156 16.26 -10.63 1.98
N ILE A 157 15.51 -11.62 2.44
CA ILE A 157 14.23 -12.02 1.86
C ILE A 157 13.09 -11.63 2.81
N LYS A 158 12.09 -10.95 2.27
CA LYS A 158 10.82 -10.70 2.96
C LYS A 158 9.80 -11.77 2.56
N LYS A 159 9.34 -12.56 3.52
CA LYS A 159 8.38 -13.64 3.32
C LYS A 159 6.98 -13.24 3.80
N TYR A 160 6.00 -13.54 2.97
CA TYR A 160 4.57 -13.39 3.24
C TYR A 160 3.90 -14.75 3.20
N LYS A 161 3.07 -15.03 4.20
CA LYS A 161 2.18 -16.20 4.22
C LYS A 161 0.78 -15.73 4.57
N TRP A 162 -0.18 -16.08 3.73
CA TRP A 162 -1.59 -15.90 4.02
C TRP A 162 -2.25 -17.27 4.15
N ARG A 163 -3.04 -17.45 5.21
CA ARG A 163 -3.66 -18.72 5.56
C ARG A 163 -5.17 -18.56 5.46
N ASN A 164 -5.81 -19.39 4.64
CA ASN A 164 -7.23 -19.38 4.29
C ASN A 164 -7.74 -18.08 3.64
N VAL A 165 -6.86 -17.12 3.38
CA VAL A 165 -7.16 -15.88 2.66
C VAL A 165 -6.06 -15.64 1.63
N ILE A 166 -6.41 -15.07 0.47
CA ILE A 166 -5.47 -14.86 -0.64
C ILE A 166 -4.58 -13.63 -0.41
N GLY A 167 -5.07 -12.64 0.32
CA GLY A 167 -4.33 -11.40 0.58
C GLY A 167 -4.04 -10.61 -0.72
N THR A 168 -2.78 -10.25 -0.92
CA THR A 168 -2.28 -9.61 -2.15
C THR A 168 -1.60 -10.61 -3.10
N TYR A 169 -1.69 -11.92 -2.84
CA TYR A 169 -0.99 -12.95 -3.61
C TYR A 169 -1.32 -12.88 -5.11
N ASN A 170 -2.59 -12.64 -5.47
CA ASN A 170 -3.01 -12.58 -6.88
C ASN A 170 -2.58 -11.30 -7.60
N TYR A 171 -2.20 -10.25 -6.88
CA TYR A 171 -1.87 -8.96 -7.48
C TYR A 171 -0.45 -8.94 -8.04
N TYR A 172 0.50 -9.54 -7.32
CA TYR A 172 1.91 -9.57 -7.71
C TYR A 172 2.25 -10.85 -8.46
N ASN A 173 3.12 -10.77 -9.44
CA ASN A 173 3.69 -11.89 -10.19
C ASN A 173 5.17 -12.07 -9.88
N VAL A 174 5.68 -13.29 -10.07
CA VAL A 174 7.13 -13.53 -10.01
C VAL A 174 7.81 -12.72 -11.11
N GLY A 175 8.89 -12.02 -10.77
CA GLY A 175 9.57 -11.07 -11.65
C GLY A 175 9.12 -9.62 -11.45
N ASP A 176 8.02 -9.36 -10.76
CA ASP A 176 7.58 -7.99 -10.50
C ASP A 176 8.61 -7.24 -9.64
N ARG A 177 9.08 -6.11 -10.17
CA ARG A 177 9.83 -5.12 -9.43
C ARG A 177 8.87 -4.32 -8.54
N VAL A 178 9.18 -4.20 -7.26
CA VAL A 178 8.30 -3.57 -6.27
C VAL A 178 9.06 -2.62 -5.34
N ARG A 179 8.35 -1.60 -4.83
CA ARG A 179 8.84 -0.64 -3.84
C ARG A 179 7.98 -0.67 -2.58
N HIS A 180 8.66 -0.81 -1.46
CA HIS A 180 8.13 -0.56 -0.13
C HIS A 180 8.27 0.92 0.19
N HIS A 181 7.18 1.55 0.61
CA HIS A 181 7.19 2.94 1.05
C HIS A 181 7.09 2.99 2.56
N LYS A 182 8.00 3.74 3.20
CA LYS A 182 8.05 3.90 4.65
C LYS A 182 6.66 4.17 5.26
N GLY A 183 6.30 3.38 6.27
CA GLY A 183 5.07 3.53 7.04
C GLY A 183 3.84 2.90 6.40
N LEU A 184 3.97 2.27 5.23
CA LEU A 184 2.92 1.54 4.53
C LEU A 184 3.26 0.05 4.47
N ASN A 185 2.23 -0.81 4.45
CA ASN A 185 2.44 -2.27 4.57
C ASN A 185 2.48 -3.00 3.21
N TYR A 186 1.98 -2.35 2.15
CA TYR A 186 1.83 -2.95 0.84
C TYR A 186 2.77 -2.27 -0.17
N TYR A 187 3.04 -2.96 -1.26
CA TYR A 187 4.08 -2.58 -2.20
C TYR A 187 3.52 -1.93 -3.46
N GLU A 188 4.19 -0.89 -3.91
CA GLU A 188 3.97 -0.35 -5.25
C GLU A 188 4.69 -1.24 -6.27
N LYS A 189 3.98 -1.69 -7.30
CA LYS A 189 4.55 -2.41 -8.45
C LYS A 189 5.21 -1.41 -9.41
N PHE A 190 6.33 -1.74 -10.03
CA PHE A 190 7.00 -0.82 -10.98
C PHE A 190 6.23 -0.73 -12.30
N ASP A 191 6.03 -1.87 -12.96
CA ASP A 191 5.29 -1.97 -14.21
C ASP A 191 3.81 -2.28 -13.93
N LYS A 192 2.92 -1.36 -14.31
CA LYS A 192 1.47 -1.48 -14.15
C LYS A 192 0.75 -1.49 -15.49
N SER A 193 1.49 -1.58 -16.60
CA SER A 193 0.98 -1.45 -17.97
C SER A 193 -0.05 -2.51 -18.34
N ASN A 194 0.07 -3.70 -17.75
CA ASN A 194 -0.81 -4.83 -18.00
C ASN A 194 -1.94 -4.97 -16.96
N ASP A 195 -2.03 -4.05 -15.99
CA ASP A 195 -2.97 -4.16 -14.88
C ASP A 195 -4.29 -3.43 -15.22
N LYS A 196 -5.43 -4.11 -15.09
CA LYS A 196 -6.76 -3.47 -15.19
C LYS A 196 -7.19 -2.79 -13.89
N LYS A 197 -6.61 -3.22 -12.77
CA LYS A 197 -6.87 -2.70 -11.43
C LYS A 197 -5.56 -2.49 -10.72
N ILE A 198 -5.45 -1.39 -10.01
CA ILE A 198 -4.30 -1.04 -9.18
C ILE A 198 -4.61 -1.29 -7.70
N LEU A 199 -3.64 -1.85 -6.97
CA LEU A 199 -3.72 -1.99 -5.52
C LEU A 199 -3.41 -0.65 -4.85
N CYS A 200 -4.35 -0.13 -4.06
CA CYS A 200 -4.08 1.01 -3.21
C CYS A 200 -3.22 0.58 -2.02
N ILE A 201 -1.95 0.99 -1.99
CA ILE A 201 -1.01 0.57 -0.95
C ILE A 201 -1.28 1.16 0.44
N ALA A 202 -2.18 2.14 0.55
CA ALA A 202 -2.62 2.66 1.83
C ALA A 202 -3.63 1.72 2.51
N CYS A 203 -4.66 1.29 1.76
CA CYS A 203 -5.83 0.61 2.34
C CYS A 203 -6.14 -0.77 1.75
N MET A 204 -5.29 -1.30 0.87
CA MET A 204 -5.43 -2.59 0.20
C MET A 204 -6.65 -2.69 -0.74
N SER A 205 -7.31 -1.58 -1.07
CA SER A 205 -8.42 -1.60 -2.02
C SER A 205 -7.90 -1.81 -3.44
N TYR A 206 -8.49 -2.75 -4.17
CA TYR A 206 -8.32 -2.85 -5.62
C TYR A 206 -9.20 -1.80 -6.29
N VAL A 207 -8.59 -0.89 -7.04
CA VAL A 207 -9.28 0.22 -7.70
C VAL A 207 -9.03 0.11 -9.20
N ASP A 208 -10.01 0.51 -10.00
CA ASP A 208 -9.83 0.62 -11.45
C ASP A 208 -8.61 1.49 -11.79
N ILE A 209 -7.82 1.08 -12.78
CA ILE A 209 -6.61 1.79 -13.18
C ILE A 209 -6.91 3.17 -13.77
N GLU A 210 -8.11 3.38 -14.30
CA GLU A 210 -8.55 4.67 -14.84
C GLU A 210 -8.70 5.74 -13.75
N LYS A 211 -8.92 5.35 -12.49
CA LYS A 211 -9.11 6.31 -11.39
C LYS A 211 -7.77 6.83 -10.88
N ASP A 212 -7.73 8.10 -10.50
CA ASP A 212 -6.54 8.73 -9.89
C ASP A 212 -6.55 8.69 -8.36
N ILE A 213 -7.73 8.54 -7.76
CA ILE A 213 -7.93 8.60 -6.31
C ILE A 213 -8.63 7.35 -5.84
N CYS A 214 -8.13 6.77 -4.74
CA CYS A 214 -8.78 5.64 -4.10
C CYS A 214 -10.12 6.07 -3.47
N PRO A 215 -11.26 5.45 -3.82
CA PRO A 215 -12.57 5.84 -3.29
C PRO A 215 -12.69 5.60 -1.77
N ARG A 216 -11.94 4.63 -1.22
CA ARG A 216 -11.98 4.24 0.19
C ARG A 216 -11.17 5.16 1.09
N CYS A 217 -9.88 5.36 0.79
CA CYS A 217 -8.97 6.13 1.66
C CYS A 217 -8.67 7.54 1.16
N LYS A 218 -9.11 7.90 -0.05
CA LYS A 218 -8.89 9.20 -0.70
C LYS A 218 -7.41 9.55 -0.94
N CYS A 219 -6.50 8.59 -0.80
CA CYS A 219 -5.11 8.75 -1.23
C CYS A 219 -5.04 8.64 -2.76
N PRO A 220 -4.13 9.39 -3.42
CA PRO A 220 -3.88 9.20 -4.84
C PRO A 220 -3.37 7.79 -5.09
N LEU A 221 -3.76 7.23 -6.22
CA LEU A 221 -3.26 5.95 -6.69
C LEU A 221 -1.86 6.14 -7.24
N LEU A 222 -0.99 5.19 -6.92
CA LEU A 222 0.41 5.26 -7.31
C LEU A 222 0.58 4.80 -8.76
N LYS A 223 0.18 5.66 -9.68
CA LYS A 223 0.44 5.56 -11.11
C LYS A 223 1.10 6.85 -11.59
N LEU A 224 1.77 6.80 -12.73
CA LEU A 224 2.38 7.95 -13.38
C LEU A 224 1.33 8.73 -14.18
#